data_AF-A0A2P2LZQ4-F1
#
_entry.id   AF-A0A2P2LZQ4-F1
#
_cell.length_a   1.000
_cell.length_b   1.000
_cell.length_c   1.000
_cell.angle_alpha   90.00
_cell.angle_beta   90.00
_cell.angle_gamma   90.00
#
_symmetry.space_group_name_H-M   'P 1'
#
loop_
_entity.id
_entity.type
_entity.pdbx_description
1 polymer ?
#
loop_
_entity_poly.entity_id
_entity_poly.type
_entity_poly.pdbx_seq_one_letter_code
_entity_poly.pdbx_strand_id
1 'polypeptide(L)' 'MVCSWGGYTFIINLIPMHVLLCILTGRYSSRLYIAYAPLVVLGTLLAALVPVVGFNAVMTSEHFASFLVSFSIA' A
#
# COMPACT_ATOMS: atom_id res chain seq x y z
N MET A 1 4.99 -8.38 -9.03
CA MET A 1 5.53 -9.24 -7.95
C MET A 1 4.51 -10.20 -7.37
N VAL A 2 3.25 -9.80 -7.16
CA VAL A 2 2.17 -10.67 -6.62
C VAL A 2 2.08 -12.03 -7.32
N CYS A 3 2.21 -12.08 -8.65
CA CYS A 3 2.14 -13.34 -9.43
C CYS A 3 3.43 -14.19 -9.39
N SER A 4 4.52 -13.70 -8.80
CA SER A 4 5.84 -14.34 -8.87
C SER A 4 6.39 -14.74 -7.50
N TRP A 5 6.01 -14.05 -6.41
CA TRP A 5 6.50 -14.33 -5.07
C TRP A 5 5.53 -13.79 -4.00
N GLY A 6 5.27 -14.57 -2.95
CA GLY A 6 4.38 -14.22 -1.84
C GLY A 6 4.86 -13.05 -0.96
N GLY A 7 6.08 -12.56 -1.16
CA GLY A 7 6.62 -11.39 -0.43
C GLY A 7 6.01 -10.04 -0.83
N TYR A 8 4.94 -10.02 -1.63
CA TYR A 8 4.23 -8.78 -1.97
C TYR A 8 3.61 -8.10 -0.74
N THR A 9 3.22 -8.89 0.29
CA THR A 9 2.74 -8.38 1.59
C THR A 9 3.80 -7.56 2.33
N PHE A 10 5.09 -7.89 2.16
CA PHE A 10 6.18 -7.12 2.76
C PHE A 10 6.29 -5.74 2.12
N ILE A 11 6.23 -5.68 0.79
CA ILE A 11 6.37 -4.44 0.03
C ILE A 11 5.21 -3.49 0.30
N ILE A 12 3.98 -4.01 0.32
CA ILE A 12 2.78 -3.19 0.55
C ILE A 12 2.67 -2.66 1.99
N ASN A 13 3.42 -3.22 2.95
CA ASN A 13 3.53 -2.68 4.32
C ASN A 13 4.74 -1.74 4.51
N LEU A 14 5.83 -1.97 3.80
CA LEU A 14 7.05 -1.19 3.93
C LEU A 14 6.91 0.21 3.31
N ILE A 15 6.21 0.33 2.18
CA ILE A 15 5.97 1.63 1.52
C ILE A 15 5.11 2.57 2.41
N PRO A 16 3.99 2.13 3.00
CA PRO A 16 3.23 2.94 3.98
C PRO A 16 4.07 3.34 5.19
N MET A 17 4.88 2.43 5.73
CA MET A 17 5.76 2.71 6.86
C MET A 17 6.76 3.82 6.51
N HIS A 18 7.35 3.80 5.32
CA HIS A 18 8.24 4.86 4.85
C HIS A 18 7.52 6.21 4.73
N VAL A 19 6.30 6.20 4.19
CA VAL A 19 5.48 7.40 4.03
C VAL A 19 5.07 7.98 5.39
N LEU A 20 4.69 7.13 6.36
CA LEU A 20 4.37 7.52 7.72
C LEU A 20 5.59 8.14 8.42
N LEU A 21 6.79 7.58 8.22
CA LEU A 21 8.06 8.15 8.68
C LEU A 21 8.33 9.53 8.07
N CYS A 22 8.08 9.71 6.76
CA CYS A 22 8.20 11.00 6.09
C CYS A 22 7.22 12.05 6.64
N ILE A 23 6.01 11.65 7.03
CA ILE A 23 5.02 12.52 7.68
C ILE A 23 5.48 12.89 9.09
N LEU A 24 5.90 11.92 9.90
CA LEU A 24 6.37 12.15 11.28
C LEU A 24 7.63 13.03 11.35
N THR A 25 8.52 12.88 10.36
CA THR A 25 9.73 13.71 10.24
C THR A 25 9.46 15.10 9.62
N GLY A 26 8.20 15.43 9.32
CA GLY A 26 7.79 16.72 8.76
C GLY A 26 8.21 16.95 7.31
N ARG A 27 8.70 15.91 6.61
CA ARG A 27 9.15 15.96 5.20
C ARG A 27 8.03 15.54 4.25
N TYR A 28 6.84 16.09 4.45
CA TYR A 28 5.75 15.88 3.53
C TYR A 28 5.95 16.71 2.25
N SER A 29 5.84 16.06 1.09
CA SER A 29 5.92 16.72 -0.22
C SER A 29 4.78 16.23 -1.10
N SER A 30 4.20 17.12 -1.89
CA SER A 30 3.11 16.80 -2.81
C SER A 30 3.46 15.68 -3.80
N ARG A 31 4.76 15.53 -4.11
CA ARG A 31 5.26 14.42 -4.95
C ARG A 31 5.13 13.06 -4.28
N LEU A 32 5.27 13.00 -2.96
CA LEU A 32 5.13 11.77 -2.18
C LEU A 32 3.68 11.28 -2.22
N TYR A 33 2.71 12.19 -2.14
CA TYR A 33 1.30 11.87 -2.29
C TYR A 33 0.96 11.36 -3.69
N ILE A 34 1.41 12.06 -4.73
CA ILE A 34 1.15 11.69 -6.13
C ILE A 34 1.80 10.33 -6.47
N ALA A 35 2.91 9.96 -5.83
CA ALA A 35 3.52 8.65 -6.00
C ALA A 35 2.78 7.55 -5.20
N TYR A 36 2.32 7.85 -3.98
CA TYR A 36 1.73 6.86 -3.08
C TYR A 36 0.26 6.54 -3.41
N ALA A 37 -0.55 7.55 -3.75
CA ALA A 37 -1.98 7.39 -4.04
C ALA A 37 -2.27 6.37 -5.16
N PRO A 38 -1.68 6.47 -6.37
CA PRO A 38 -1.91 5.49 -7.43
C PRO A 38 -1.31 4.12 -7.09
N LEU A 39 -0.22 4.07 -6.32
CA LEU A 39 0.41 2.80 -5.93
C LEU A 39 -0.51 1.97 -5.00
N VAL A 40 -1.18 2.61 -4.04
CA VAL A 40 -2.13 1.90 -3.19
C VAL A 40 -3.40 1.54 -3.96
N VAL A 41 -3.97 2.45 -4.73
CA VAL A 41 -5.24 2.21 -5.47
C VAL A 41 -5.06 1.20 -6.61
N LEU A 42 -4.11 1.42 -7.53
CA LEU A 42 -3.88 0.48 -8.62
C LEU A 42 -3.22 -0.81 -8.13
N GLY A 43 -2.33 -0.74 -7.14
CA GLY A 43 -1.67 -1.92 -6.59
C GLY A 43 -2.63 -2.89 -5.92
N THR A 44 -3.59 -2.39 -5.14
CA THR A 44 -4.64 -3.24 -4.52
C THR A 44 -5.63 -3.75 -5.57
N LEU A 45 -6.03 -2.92 -6.54
CA LEU A 45 -6.94 -3.34 -7.61
C LEU A 45 -6.32 -4.47 -8.47
N LEU A 46 -5.05 -4.33 -8.86
CA LEU A 46 -4.32 -5.34 -9.63
C LEU A 46 -4.01 -6.60 -8.80
N ALA A 47 -3.80 -6.48 -7.49
CA ALA A 47 -3.61 -7.63 -6.60
C ALA A 47 -4.90 -8.46 -6.45
N ALA A 48 -6.06 -7.80 -6.38
CA ALA A 48 -7.37 -8.46 -6.29
C ALA A 48 -7.73 -9.25 -7.57
N LEU A 49 -7.15 -8.89 -8.72
CA LEU A 49 -7.33 -9.61 -9.99
C LEU A 49 -6.61 -10.98 -10.03
N VAL A 50 -5.68 -11.24 -9.12
CA VAL A 50 -4.96 -12.52 -9.06
C VAL A 50 -5.84 -13.55 -8.33
N PRO A 51 -6.24 -14.66 -8.98
CA PRO A 51 -7.23 -15.61 -8.41
C PRO A 51 -6.74 -16.31 -7.13
N VAL A 52 -5.43 -16.40 -6.90
CA VAL A 52 -4.83 -16.90 -5.66
C VAL A 52 -5.00 -15.93 -4.48
N VAL A 53 -5.13 -14.63 -4.75
CA VAL A 53 -5.22 -13.57 -3.72
C VAL A 53 -6.67 -13.11 -3.54
N GLY A 54 -7.44 -12.99 -4.62
CA GLY A 54 -8.87 -12.70 -4.60
C GLY A 54 -9.26 -11.55 -3.65
N PHE A 55 -10.32 -11.74 -2.86
CA PHE A 55 -10.76 -10.79 -1.82
C PHE A 55 -9.95 -10.85 -0.52
N ASN A 56 -8.96 -11.74 -0.42
CA ASN A 56 -8.14 -11.86 0.77
C ASN A 56 -7.23 -10.63 0.98
N ALA A 57 -6.93 -9.90 -0.10
CA ALA A 57 -6.24 -8.60 -0.04
C ALA A 57 -7.02 -7.52 0.72
N VAL A 58 -8.35 -7.66 0.84
CA VAL A 58 -9.22 -6.69 1.55
C VAL A 58 -9.66 -7.24 2.91
N MET A 59 -9.83 -8.55 3.04
CA MET A 59 -10.31 -9.19 4.26
C MET A 59 -9.21 -9.47 5.30
N THR A 60 -7.94 -9.53 4.90
CA THR A 60 -6.83 -9.78 5.84
C THR A 60 -6.18 -8.48 6.33
N SER A 61 -5.94 -8.43 7.64
CA SER A 61 -5.33 -7.30 8.36
C SER A 61 -3.94 -6.89 7.89
N GLU A 62 -3.31 -7.71 7.04
CA GLU A 62 -1.98 -7.48 6.49
C GLU A 62 -1.91 -6.30 5.51
N HIS A 63 -3.03 -5.84 4.96
CA HIS A 63 -3.09 -4.67 4.09
C HIS A 63 -3.64 -3.41 4.77
N PHE A 64 -4.10 -3.52 6.02
CA PHE A 64 -4.84 -2.45 6.71
C PHE A 64 -3.96 -1.22 7.00
N ALA A 65 -2.67 -1.43 7.27
CA ALA A 65 -1.71 -0.34 7.47
C ALA A 65 -1.55 0.55 6.23
N SER A 66 -1.62 -0.05 5.02
CA SER A 66 -1.51 0.70 3.77
C SER A 66 -2.70 1.60 3.49
N PHE A 67 -3.92 1.13 3.79
CA PHE A 67 -5.15 1.91 3.70
C PHE A 67 -5.19 3.05 4.73
N LEU A 68 -4.74 2.79 5.96
CA LEU A 68 -4.74 3.78 7.04
C LEU A 68 -3.82 4.98 6.71
N VAL A 69 -2.63 4.71 6.14
CA VAL A 69 -1.71 5.77 5.69
C VAL A 69 -2.27 6.53 4.49
N SER A 70 -2.95 5.87 3.54
CA SER A 70 -3.62 6.57 2.45
C SER A 70 -4.73 7.51 2.94
N PHE A 71 -5.48 7.11 3.96
CA PHE A 71 -6.51 7.97 4.56
C PHE A 71 -5.91 9.12 5.37
N SER A 72 -4.77 8.90 6.06
CA SER A 72 -4.09 9.94 6.83
C SER A 72 -3.44 11.05 5.99
N ILE A 73 -3.32 10.84 4.68
CA ILE A 73 -2.70 11.80 3.74
C ILE A 73 -3.75 12.55 2.91
N ALA A 74 -4.95 12.00 2.78
CA ALA A 74 -6.10 12.63 2.11
C ALA A 74 -6.74 13.70 3.00
#